data_AF-I4N3P8-F1
#
_entry.id   AF-I4N3P8-F1
#
_cell.length_a   1.000
_cell.length_b   1.000
_cell.length_c   1.000
_cell.angle_alpha   90.00
_cell.angle_beta   90.00
_cell.angle_gamma   90.00
#
_symmetry.space_group_name_H-M   'P 1'
#
loop_
_entity.id
_entity.type
_entity.pdbx_description
1 polymer ?
#
loop_
_entity_poly.entity_id
_entity_poly.type
_entity_poly.pdbx_seq_one_letter_code
_entity_poly.pdbx_strand_id
1 'polypeptide(L)' 'MNTHDKAVCLIDTAIKTLAAAKPDLHLVYSNAAYTAANVSHELRAIDSAEFKQYCERIRHIDARFLGLDQPGVAP' A
#
# COMPACT_ATOMS: atom_id res chain seq x y z
N MET A 1 -21.67 8.89 -1.13
CA MET A 1 -20.31 8.38 -0.87
C MET A 1 -19.42 9.58 -0.60
N ASN A 2 -18.95 9.72 0.65
CA ASN A 2 -18.11 10.83 1.11
C ASN A 2 -16.70 10.72 0.49
N THR A 3 -15.94 11.83 0.45
CA THR A 3 -14.54 11.89 0.03
C THR A 3 -13.68 10.84 0.75
N HIS A 4 -13.95 10.62 2.04
CA HIS A 4 -13.32 9.55 2.82
C HIS A 4 -13.57 8.15 2.20
N ASP A 5 -14.83 7.77 1.99
CA ASP A 5 -15.18 6.45 1.40
C ASP A 5 -14.53 6.24 0.02
N LYS A 6 -14.44 7.31 -0.79
CA LYS A 6 -13.77 7.27 -2.10
C LYS A 6 -12.26 7.02 -1.95
N ALA A 7 -11.62 7.70 -1.02
CA ALA A 7 -10.20 7.52 -0.71
C ALA A 7 -9.92 6.10 -0.23
N VAL A 8 -10.68 5.60 0.76
CA VAL A 8 -10.57 4.24 1.28
C VAL A 8 -10.72 3.21 0.16
N CYS A 9 -11.75 3.34 -0.67
CA CYS A 9 -11.99 2.44 -1.80
C CYS A 9 -10.82 2.44 -2.80
N LEU A 10 -10.28 3.62 -3.13
CA LEU A 10 -9.14 3.75 -4.04
C LEU A 10 -7.88 3.10 -3.47
N ILE A 11 -7.56 3.39 -2.20
CA ILE A 11 -6.37 2.84 -1.53
C ILE A 11 -6.47 1.32 -1.42
N ASP A 12 -7.61 0.79 -0.97
CA ASP A 12 -7.81 -0.65 -0.85
C ASP A 12 -7.73 -1.35 -2.22
N THR A 13 -8.21 -0.71 -3.28
CA THR A 13 -8.08 -1.23 -4.65
C THR A 13 -6.62 -1.27 -5.09
N ALA A 14 -5.84 -0.21 -4.82
CA ALA A 14 -4.41 -0.18 -5.12
C ALA A 14 -3.64 -1.25 -4.33
N ILE A 15 -3.91 -1.40 -3.03
CA ILE A 15 -3.28 -2.43 -2.18
C ILE A 15 -3.64 -3.85 -2.65
N LYS A 16 -4.90 -4.12 -3.01
CA LYS A 16 -5.31 -5.42 -3.58
C LYS A 16 -4.61 -5.70 -4.90
N THR A 17 -4.42 -4.68 -5.73
CA THR A 17 -3.72 -4.80 -7.01
C THR A 17 -2.25 -5.14 -6.79
N LEU A 18 -1.59 -4.46 -5.84
CA LEU A 18 -0.22 -4.79 -5.42
C LEU A 18 -0.12 -6.21 -4.86
N ALA A 19 -1.06 -6.63 -4.01
CA ALA A 19 -1.04 -7.96 -3.41
C ALA A 19 -1.18 -9.11 -4.45
N ALA A 20 -1.83 -8.83 -5.57
CA ALA A 20 -1.99 -9.74 -6.70
C ALA A 20 -0.94 -9.54 -7.81
N ALA A 21 0.01 -8.62 -7.62
CA ALA A 21 1.00 -8.28 -8.63
C ALA A 21 1.96 -9.44 -8.91
N LYS A 22 2.45 -9.48 -10.14
CA LYS A 22 3.64 -10.26 -10.47
C LYS A 22 4.90 -9.55 -9.96
N PRO A 23 5.99 -10.27 -9.63
CA PRO A 23 7.20 -9.66 -9.07
C PRO A 23 7.83 -8.57 -9.95
N ASP A 24 7.74 -8.67 -11.27
CA ASP A 24 8.23 -7.66 -12.22
C ASP A 24 7.48 -6.32 -12.15
N LEU A 25 6.24 -6.34 -11.66
CA LEU A 25 5.37 -5.16 -11.56
C LEU A 25 5.18 -4.64 -10.13
N HIS A 26 5.73 -5.31 -9.11
CA HIS A 26 5.46 -4.97 -7.72
C HIS A 26 5.83 -3.52 -7.38
N LEU A 27 6.97 -3.02 -7.87
CA LEU A 27 7.41 -1.63 -7.64
C LEU A 27 6.43 -0.60 -8.22
N VAL A 28 5.87 -0.88 -9.39
CA VAL A 28 4.89 0.01 -10.04
C VAL A 28 3.62 0.08 -9.20
N TYR A 29 3.11 -1.07 -8.76
CA TYR A 29 1.89 -1.11 -7.96
C TYR A 29 2.09 -0.64 -6.52
N SER A 30 3.28 -0.82 -5.96
CA SER A 30 3.65 -0.28 -4.64
C SER A 30 3.66 1.25 -4.68
N ASN A 31 4.30 1.83 -5.69
CA ASN A 31 4.30 3.28 -5.88
C ASN A 31 2.88 3.83 -6.08
N ALA A 32 2.02 3.11 -6.84
CA ALA A 32 0.62 3.48 -7.00
C ALA A 32 -0.17 3.46 -5.67
N ALA A 33 0.05 2.44 -4.84
CA ALA A 33 -0.60 2.33 -3.53
C ALA A 33 -0.13 3.43 -2.55
N TYR A 34 1.19 3.70 -2.49
CA TYR A 34 1.72 4.79 -1.67
C TYR A 34 1.22 6.15 -2.16
N THR A 35 1.16 6.37 -3.47
CA THR A 35 0.62 7.63 -4.04
C THR A 35 -0.84 7.82 -3.67
N ALA A 36 -1.67 6.76 -3.78
CA ALA A 36 -3.07 6.82 -3.40
C ALA A 36 -3.24 7.17 -1.91
N ALA A 37 -2.45 6.57 -1.02
CA ALA A 37 -2.48 6.87 0.40
C ALA A 37 -2.00 8.30 0.70
N ASN A 38 -0.89 8.74 0.08
CA ASN A 38 -0.31 10.06 0.30
C ASN A 38 -1.24 11.18 -0.17
N VAL A 39 -1.76 11.09 -1.40
CA VAL A 39 -2.70 12.09 -1.92
C VAL A 39 -3.97 12.14 -1.08
N SER A 40 -4.48 10.99 -0.63
CA SER A 40 -5.66 10.96 0.24
C SER A 40 -5.40 11.63 1.59
N HIS A 41 -4.20 11.47 2.16
CA HIS A 41 -3.80 12.12 3.40
C HIS A 41 -3.61 13.63 3.23
N GLU A 42 -2.95 14.08 2.17
CA GLU A 42 -2.76 15.50 1.85
C GLU A 42 -4.10 16.22 1.65
N LEU A 43 -5.06 15.56 1.02
CA LEU A 43 -6.42 16.06 0.86
C LEU A 43 -7.28 15.95 2.13
N ARG A 44 -6.72 15.45 3.23
CA ARG A 44 -7.40 15.21 4.51
C ARG A 44 -8.63 14.30 4.38
N ALA A 45 -8.61 13.41 3.38
CA ALA A 45 -9.66 12.41 3.18
C ALA A 45 -9.49 11.23 4.14
N ILE A 46 -8.26 10.97 4.61
CA ILE A 46 -7.92 10.03 5.68
C ILE A 46 -7.05 10.74 6.71
N ASP A 47 -7.03 10.24 7.94
CA ASP A 47 -6.18 10.79 8.98
C ASP A 47 -4.76 10.19 9.01
N SER A 48 -3.91 10.71 9.90
CA SER A 48 -2.52 10.27 10.04
C SER A 48 -2.38 8.84 10.60
N ALA A 49 -3.36 8.33 11.35
CA ALA A 49 -3.34 6.97 11.86
C ALA A 49 -3.67 5.98 10.73
N GLU A 50 -4.70 6.27 9.95
CA GLU A 50 -5.08 5.51 8.76
C GLU A 50 -3.95 5.49 7.73
N PHE A 51 -3.34 6.64 7.45
CA PHE A 51 -2.20 6.74 6.53
C PHE A 51 -1.05 5.81 6.95
N LYS A 52 -0.69 5.80 8.24
CA LYS A 52 0.36 4.90 8.77
C LYS A 52 -0.01 3.43 8.58
N GLN A 53 -1.26 3.05 8.88
CA GLN A 53 -1.74 1.68 8.70
C GLN A 53 -1.68 1.25 7.23
N TYR A 54 -2.06 2.11 6.29
CA TYR A 54 -1.94 1.80 4.86
C TYR A 54 -0.49 1.65 4.41
N CYS A 55 0.40 2.55 4.84
CA CYS A 55 1.83 2.44 4.56
C CYS A 55 2.44 1.14 5.11
N GLU A 56 2.03 0.71 6.30
CA GLU A 56 2.45 -0.57 6.88
C GLU A 56 1.95 -1.78 6.07
N ARG A 57 0.69 -1.76 5.64
CA ARG A 57 0.12 -2.81 4.78
C ARG A 57 0.88 -2.91 3.46
N ILE A 58 1.19 -1.77 2.82
CA ILE A 58 1.95 -1.74 1.57
C ILE A 58 3.36 -2.30 1.79
N ARG A 59 4.06 -1.83 2.84
CA ARG A 59 5.41 -2.30 3.18
C ARG A 59 5.48 -3.81 3.43
N HIS A 60 4.48 -4.37 4.10
CA HIS A 60 4.44 -5.80 4.35
C HIS A 60 4.29 -6.59 3.04
N ILE A 61 3.50 -6.08 2.09
CA ILE A 61 3.39 -6.71 0.77
C ILE A 61 4.72 -6.60 0.00
N ASP A 62 5.40 -5.45 0.05
CA ASP A 62 6.71 -5.27 -0.58
C ASP A 62 7.77 -6.23 0.00
N ALA A 63 7.77 -6.45 1.31
CA ALA A 63 8.69 -7.38 1.97
C ALA A 63 8.60 -8.80 1.40
N ARG A 64 7.40 -9.24 0.99
CA ARG A 64 7.19 -10.54 0.32
C ARG A 64 7.87 -10.61 -1.04
N PHE A 65 7.84 -9.53 -1.82
CA PHE A 65 8.49 -9.48 -3.13
C PHE A 65 10.02 -9.37 -3.03
N LEU A 66 10.52 -8.73 -1.97
CA LEU A 66 11.95 -8.57 -1.70
C LEU A 66 12.58 -9.79 -0.98
N GLY A 67 11.78 -10.81 -0.64
CA GLY A 67 12.25 -11.99 0.10
C GLY A 67 12.62 -11.72 1.56
N LEU A 68 12.24 -10.56 2.09
CA LEU A 68 12.54 -10.12 3.45
C LEU A 68 11.58 -10.70 4.51
N ASP A 69 10.49 -11.32 4.06
CA ASP A 69 9.47 -11.93 4.92
C ASP A 69 9.78 -13.39 5.33
N GLN A 70 10.97 -13.92 4.99
CA GLN A 70 11.39 -15.26 5.40
C GLN A 70 12.16 -15.24 6.73
N PRO A 71 11.63 -15.86 7.81
CA PRO A 71 12.39 -16.10 9.02
C PRO A 71 13.39 -17.24 8.75
N GLY A 72 14.58 -16.94 8.24
CA GLY A 72 15.62 -17.98 8.11
C GLY A 72 16.77 -17.78 7.12
N VAL A 73 16.85 -16.67 6.37
CA VAL A 73 18.01 -16.44 5.50
C VAL A 73 18.75 -15.18 5.96
N ALA A 74 19.53 -15.34 7.03
CA ALA A 74 20.65 -14.45 7.28
C ALA A 74 21.79 -14.86 6.31
N PRO A 75 22.57 -13.90 5.77
CA PRO A 75 23.82 -14.22 5.08
C PRO A 75 24.83 -14.90 6.02
#